data_AF-A0A0Q5D1X2-F1
#
_entry.id   AF-A0A0Q5D1X2-F1
#
_cell.length_a   1.000
_cell.length_b   1.000
_cell.length_c   1.000
_cell.angle_alpha   90.00
_cell.angle_beta   90.00
_cell.angle_gamma   90.00
#
_symmetry.space_group_name_H-M   'P 1'
#
loop_
_entity.id
_entity.type
_entity.pdbx_description
1 polymer ?
#
loop_
_entity_poly.entity_id
_entity_poly.type
_entity_poly.pdbx_seq_one_letter_code
_entity_poly.pdbx_strand_id
1 'polypeptide(L)'
;MIKRTLISLLMLSCSQAFAAELTAMETRWLTAGLPVITYAKQALRLPVDITVQPRAQADDVPVALGYQDGRCKLVLSLRGNPQAEDILGSVADAQRALMIEAMFAHEIAHCWRYAQGAWHQTPSGFSQNSAQPARALQDTRREEGFADLVALAWTQQRHPEHYADVAAWMRQVRAPSTAGVTSAAAAVAADEVAGGSHGTMAWLQLAPTGAVFDSRLSLFDQAGSVWRQGLARGE
;
A
#
# COMPACT_ATOMS: atom_id res chain seq x y z
N MET A 1 11.52 -32.24 64.11
CA MET A 1 10.82 -32.53 62.85
C MET A 1 10.59 -31.22 62.12
N ILE A 2 11.49 -30.89 61.21
CA ILE A 2 11.46 -29.70 60.35
C ILE A 2 10.52 -30.01 59.20
N LYS A 3 9.46 -29.22 59.00
CA LYS A 3 8.75 -29.09 57.71
C LYS A 3 7.70 -28.00 57.82
N ARG A 4 7.68 -27.12 56.81
CA ARG A 4 6.68 -26.06 56.49
C ARG A 4 7.07 -24.61 56.83
N THR A 5 8.25 -24.21 56.39
CA THR A 5 8.55 -22.80 56.06
C THR A 5 9.13 -22.78 54.65
N LEU A 6 8.27 -22.76 53.63
CA LEU A 6 8.70 -22.63 52.22
C LEU A 6 7.51 -22.25 51.33
N ILE A 7 6.79 -21.18 51.68
CA ILE A 7 5.81 -20.55 50.78
C ILE A 7 5.87 -19.03 50.98
N SER A 8 6.95 -18.38 50.55
CA SER A 8 7.00 -16.90 50.46
C SER A 8 8.02 -16.39 49.43
N LEU A 9 8.45 -17.22 48.47
CA LEU A 9 9.43 -16.79 47.46
C LEU A 9 8.98 -17.15 46.04
N LEU A 10 7.72 -16.86 45.68
CA LEU A 10 7.40 -16.59 44.28
C LEU A 10 7.69 -15.11 44.05
N MET A 11 8.98 -14.85 43.82
CA MET A 11 9.49 -13.59 43.32
C MET A 11 8.64 -13.13 42.14
N LEU A 12 8.23 -11.87 42.21
CA LEU A 12 7.76 -11.06 41.09
C LEU A 12 8.77 -11.13 39.94
N SER A 13 8.67 -12.12 39.06
CA SER A 13 9.12 -11.99 37.69
C SER A 13 8.08 -11.12 36.97
N CYS A 14 8.06 -9.83 37.29
CA CYS A 14 7.54 -8.85 36.34
C CYS A 14 8.49 -8.94 35.14
N SER A 15 8.14 -9.78 34.17
CA SER A 15 8.68 -9.65 32.83
C SER A 15 8.41 -8.21 32.43
N GLN A 16 9.46 -7.38 32.43
CA GLN A 16 9.39 -6.10 31.76
C GLN A 16 9.18 -6.45 30.29
N ALA A 17 7.92 -6.46 29.87
CA ALA A 17 7.57 -6.39 28.47
C ALA A 17 8.05 -5.00 28.03
N PHE A 18 9.31 -4.92 27.60
CA PHE A 18 9.78 -3.80 26.81
C PHE A 18 8.93 -3.84 25.56
N ALA A 19 7.91 -2.98 25.51
CA ALA A 19 7.29 -2.64 24.24
C ALA A 19 8.45 -2.18 23.35
N ALA A 20 8.70 -2.90 22.26
CA ALA A 20 9.73 -2.51 21.34
C ALA A 20 9.41 -1.09 20.88
N GLU A 21 10.27 -0.13 21.23
CA GLU A 21 10.10 1.23 20.79
C GLU A 21 10.15 1.27 19.27
N LEU A 22 9.33 2.14 18.68
CA LEU A 22 9.36 2.39 17.25
C LEU A 22 10.70 3.05 16.91
N THR A 23 11.33 2.59 15.83
CA THR A 23 12.50 3.28 15.30
C THR A 23 12.13 4.65 14.74
N ALA A 24 13.13 5.51 14.49
CA ALA A 24 12.91 6.79 13.83
C ALA A 24 12.27 6.64 12.43
N MET A 25 12.64 5.59 11.69
CA MET A 25 12.05 5.28 10.39
C MET A 25 10.59 4.85 10.53
N GLU A 26 10.28 3.94 11.46
CA GLU A 26 8.91 3.49 11.73
C GLU A 26 8.02 4.65 12.17
N THR A 27 8.53 5.53 13.03
CA THR A 27 7.84 6.74 13.47
C THR A 27 7.56 7.69 12.30
N ARG A 28 8.55 7.95 11.44
CA ARG A 28 8.39 8.78 10.24
C ARG A 28 7.31 8.24 9.31
N TRP A 29 7.36 6.94 8.99
CA TRP A 29 6.41 6.29 8.09
C TRP A 29 4.98 6.31 8.64
N LEU A 30 4.81 5.96 9.91
CA LEU A 30 3.50 6.01 10.57
C LEU A 30 2.95 7.43 10.67
N THR A 31 3.81 8.41 10.91
CA THR A 31 3.41 9.82 10.95
C THR A 31 2.93 10.29 9.59
N ALA A 32 3.66 9.96 8.52
CA ALA A 32 3.27 10.31 7.15
C ALA A 32 1.98 9.60 6.70
N GLY A 33 1.78 8.33 7.07
CA GLY A 33 0.56 7.57 6.76
C GLY A 33 -0.66 7.92 7.64
N LEU A 34 -0.47 8.68 8.72
CA LEU A 34 -1.52 8.92 9.72
C LEU A 34 -2.80 9.56 9.16
N PRO A 35 -2.77 10.54 8.24
CA PRO A 35 -3.99 11.11 7.65
C PRO A 35 -4.85 10.05 6.97
N VAL A 36 -4.22 9.14 6.22
CA VAL A 36 -4.89 8.04 5.51
C VAL A 36 -5.44 7.00 6.50
N ILE A 37 -4.64 6.58 7.48
CA ILE A 37 -5.07 5.67 8.54
C ILE A 37 -6.30 6.23 9.28
N THR A 38 -6.25 7.51 9.61
CA THR A 38 -7.32 8.20 10.32
C THR A 38 -8.60 8.20 9.49
N TYR A 39 -8.49 8.53 8.19
CA TYR A 39 -9.60 8.46 7.26
C TYR A 39 -10.18 7.05 7.17
N ALA A 40 -9.35 6.03 6.99
CA ALA A 40 -9.78 4.63 6.91
C ALA A 40 -10.56 4.17 8.14
N LYS A 41 -10.05 4.48 9.34
CA LYS A 41 -10.64 4.01 10.60
C LYS A 41 -11.84 4.84 11.05
N GLN A 42 -11.82 6.16 10.82
CA GLN A 42 -12.83 7.07 11.37
C GLN A 42 -13.92 7.42 10.37
N ALA A 43 -13.56 7.74 9.13
CA ALA A 43 -14.51 8.14 8.10
C ALA A 43 -15.14 6.91 7.42
N LEU A 44 -14.33 5.93 7.04
CA LEU A 44 -14.80 4.74 6.34
C LEU A 44 -15.18 3.58 7.27
N ARG A 45 -14.73 3.61 8.54
CA ARG A 45 -14.92 2.54 9.53
C ARG A 45 -14.39 1.18 9.04
N LEU A 46 -13.30 1.18 8.26
CA LEU A 46 -12.68 -0.05 7.77
C LEU A 46 -12.04 -0.86 8.92
N PRO A 47 -12.03 -2.21 8.82
CA PRO A 47 -11.46 -3.09 9.84
C PRO A 47 -9.92 -3.18 9.71
N VAL A 48 -9.23 -2.05 9.83
CA VAL A 48 -7.76 -1.96 9.66
C VAL A 48 -7.05 -2.14 11.00
N ASP A 49 -6.17 -3.15 11.05
CA ASP A 49 -5.12 -3.28 12.05
C ASP A 49 -3.79 -2.88 11.46
N ILE A 50 -2.90 -2.32 12.30
CA ILE A 50 -1.56 -1.91 11.89
C ILE A 50 -0.56 -2.81 12.61
N THR A 51 0.40 -3.36 11.86
CA THR A 51 1.45 -4.21 12.40
C THR A 51 2.78 -3.70 11.90
N VAL A 52 3.69 -3.37 12.82
CA VAL A 52 5.08 -3.05 12.50
C VAL A 52 5.90 -4.31 12.73
N GLN A 53 6.50 -4.85 11.68
CA GLN A 53 7.27 -6.07 11.79
C GLN A 53 8.60 -5.80 12.53
N PRO A 54 9.01 -6.65 13.48
CA PRO A 54 10.27 -6.48 14.20
C PRO A 54 11.49 -6.72 13.30
N ARG A 55 11.30 -7.41 12.17
CA ARG A 55 12.31 -7.68 11.15
C ARG A 55 11.63 -7.91 9.80
N ALA A 56 12.09 -7.24 8.75
CA ALA A 56 11.65 -7.51 7.39
C ALA A 56 12.18 -8.86 6.87
N GLN A 57 11.39 -9.54 6.04
CA GLN A 57 11.83 -10.69 5.25
C GLN A 57 12.50 -10.24 3.95
N ALA A 58 13.09 -11.20 3.23
CA ALA A 58 13.52 -10.95 1.85
C ALA A 58 12.29 -10.56 1.02
N ASP A 59 12.46 -9.56 0.16
CA ASP A 59 11.44 -9.04 -0.79
C ASP A 59 10.22 -8.36 -0.16
N ASP A 60 10.19 -8.16 1.16
CA ASP A 60 9.15 -7.36 1.81
C ASP A 60 9.19 -5.93 1.27
N VAL A 61 8.06 -5.46 0.74
CA VAL A 61 7.86 -4.04 0.45
C VAL A 61 7.67 -3.24 1.76
N PRO A 62 7.93 -1.92 1.77
CA PRO A 62 7.97 -1.14 3.01
C PRO A 62 6.62 -1.08 3.76
N VAL A 63 5.53 -1.06 3.01
CA VAL A 63 4.16 -1.18 3.52
C VAL A 63 3.39 -2.10 2.58
N ALA A 64 2.58 -3.00 3.13
CA ALA A 64 1.74 -3.93 2.40
C ALA A 64 0.41 -4.16 3.14
N LEU A 65 -0.59 -4.65 2.43
CA LEU A 65 -1.84 -5.09 3.01
C LEU A 65 -2.00 -6.61 2.96
N GLY A 66 -2.21 -7.22 4.13
CA GLY A 66 -2.68 -8.59 4.27
C GLY A 66 -4.14 -8.65 4.71
N TYR A 67 -4.74 -9.85 4.64
CA TYR A 67 -6.08 -10.11 5.14
C TYR A 67 -6.09 -11.30 6.06
N GLN A 68 -6.71 -11.14 7.22
CA GLN A 68 -6.82 -12.20 8.21
C GLN A 68 -8.09 -12.01 9.04
N ASP A 69 -8.90 -13.07 9.14
CA ASP A 69 -10.12 -13.11 9.96
C ASP A 69 -11.10 -11.95 9.69
N GLY A 70 -11.28 -11.60 8.40
CA GLY A 70 -12.17 -10.52 7.97
C GLY A 70 -11.63 -9.11 8.26
N ARG A 71 -10.35 -8.98 8.63
CA ARG A 71 -9.68 -7.71 8.91
C ARG A 71 -8.53 -7.47 7.94
N CYS A 72 -8.30 -6.20 7.62
CA CYS A 72 -7.14 -5.79 6.84
C CYS A 72 -5.96 -5.57 7.79
N LYS A 73 -4.81 -6.14 7.47
CA LYS A 73 -3.55 -6.00 8.20
C LYS A 73 -2.64 -5.09 7.39
N LEU A 74 -2.50 -3.84 7.81
CA LEU A 74 -1.52 -2.92 7.25
C LEU A 74 -0.17 -3.20 7.89
N VAL A 75 0.71 -3.84 7.14
CA VAL A 75 1.99 -4.36 7.61
C VAL A 75 3.10 -3.42 7.18
N LEU A 76 3.88 -2.90 8.13
CA LEU A 76 5.06 -2.09 7.88
C LEU A 76 6.31 -2.94 8.09
N SER A 77 7.13 -3.06 7.06
CA SER A 77 8.34 -3.90 7.02
C SER A 77 9.56 -3.01 6.86
N LEU A 78 9.87 -2.21 7.86
CA LEU A 78 10.87 -1.12 7.72
C LEU A 78 12.24 -1.49 8.28
N ARG A 79 12.27 -2.19 9.42
CA ARG A 79 13.51 -2.49 10.12
C ARG A 79 14.37 -3.50 9.37
N GLY A 80 15.54 -3.05 8.93
CA GLY A 80 16.45 -3.87 8.14
C GLY A 80 15.97 -4.08 6.70
N ASN A 81 14.98 -3.32 6.23
CA ASN A 81 14.52 -3.38 4.86
C ASN A 81 15.25 -2.33 4.00
N PRO A 82 16.15 -2.74 3.07
CA PRO A 82 16.79 -1.79 2.17
C PRO A 82 15.78 -1.06 1.26
N GLN A 83 14.65 -1.68 0.92
CA GLN A 83 13.65 -1.09 0.04
C GLN A 83 12.90 0.10 0.65
N ALA A 84 12.85 0.18 1.99
CA ALA A 84 12.14 1.22 2.72
C ALA A 84 12.68 2.63 2.44
N GLU A 85 13.96 2.77 2.11
CA GLU A 85 14.51 4.06 1.70
C GLU A 85 14.84 4.08 0.20
N ASP A 86 15.14 2.94 -0.44
CA ASP A 86 15.46 2.92 -1.87
C ASP A 86 14.28 3.39 -2.75
N ILE A 87 13.03 3.05 -2.40
CA ILE A 87 11.83 3.49 -3.15
C ILE A 87 11.65 5.02 -3.11
N LEU A 88 12.25 5.66 -2.10
CA LEU A 88 12.30 7.11 -1.91
C LEU A 88 13.65 7.70 -2.31
N GLY A 89 14.56 6.91 -2.88
CA GLY A 89 15.95 7.31 -3.14
C GLY A 89 16.08 8.45 -4.16
N SER A 90 15.14 8.57 -5.09
CA SER A 90 15.05 9.71 -6.03
C SER A 90 14.26 10.90 -5.48
N VAL A 91 13.66 10.78 -4.30
CA VAL A 91 12.72 11.75 -3.72
C VAL A 91 13.44 12.65 -2.73
N ALA A 92 13.33 13.97 -2.94
CA ALA A 92 13.86 14.95 -1.99
C ALA A 92 13.22 14.78 -0.61
N ASP A 93 14.00 14.95 0.46
CA ASP A 93 13.55 14.69 1.84
C ASP A 93 12.24 15.39 2.20
N ALA A 94 12.07 16.64 1.74
CA ALA A 94 10.86 17.43 1.96
C ALA A 94 9.59 16.84 1.31
N GLN A 95 9.73 16.02 0.27
CA GLN A 95 8.62 15.39 -0.44
C GLN A 95 8.33 13.96 0.03
N ARG A 96 9.28 13.29 0.70
CA ARG A 96 9.15 11.87 1.07
C ARG A 96 7.88 11.53 1.86
N ALA A 97 7.43 12.44 2.73
CA ALA A 97 6.19 12.24 3.48
C ALA A 97 4.96 12.09 2.57
N LEU A 98 4.90 12.83 1.45
CA LEU A 98 3.79 12.76 0.50
C LEU A 98 3.77 11.42 -0.25
N MET A 99 4.94 10.89 -0.62
CA MET A 99 5.05 9.59 -1.30
C MET A 99 4.67 8.45 -0.36
N ILE A 100 5.11 8.52 0.91
CA ILE A 100 4.68 7.56 1.94
C ILE A 100 3.16 7.65 2.13
N GLU A 101 2.60 8.85 2.25
CA GLU A 101 1.15 9.03 2.38
C GLU A 101 0.39 8.41 1.19
N ALA A 102 0.89 8.58 -0.04
CA ALA A 102 0.32 7.98 -1.24
C ALA A 102 0.37 6.44 -1.22
N MET A 103 1.47 5.83 -0.73
CA MET A 103 1.56 4.38 -0.54
C MET A 103 0.50 3.88 0.45
N PHE A 104 0.29 4.58 1.56
CA PHE A 104 -0.78 4.21 2.49
C PHE A 104 -2.17 4.32 1.84
N ALA A 105 -2.41 5.35 1.02
CA ALA A 105 -3.67 5.51 0.31
C ALA A 105 -3.92 4.35 -0.68
N HIS A 106 -2.87 3.89 -1.35
CA HIS A 106 -2.88 2.68 -2.18
C HIS A 106 -3.26 1.45 -1.36
N GLU A 107 -2.59 1.16 -0.24
CA GLU A 107 -2.91 -0.01 0.60
C GLU A 107 -4.33 0.05 1.19
N ILE A 108 -4.82 1.24 1.56
CA ILE A 108 -6.20 1.38 2.04
C ILE A 108 -7.24 1.15 0.93
N ALA A 109 -6.90 1.38 -0.33
CA ALA A 109 -7.78 1.09 -1.46
C ALA A 109 -8.10 -0.41 -1.55
N HIS A 110 -7.08 -1.26 -1.39
CA HIS A 110 -7.24 -2.71 -1.30
C HIS A 110 -8.17 -3.09 -0.15
N CYS A 111 -7.92 -2.54 1.05
CA CYS A 111 -8.76 -2.82 2.21
C CYS A 111 -10.21 -2.42 1.99
N TRP A 112 -10.45 -1.26 1.36
CA TRP A 112 -11.79 -0.81 1.04
C TRP A 112 -12.49 -1.80 0.11
N ARG A 113 -11.85 -2.22 -0.99
CA ARG A 113 -12.43 -3.19 -1.93
C ARG A 113 -12.69 -4.54 -1.29
N TYR A 114 -11.78 -5.02 -0.45
CA TYR A 114 -11.99 -6.25 0.32
C TYR A 114 -13.19 -6.14 1.26
N ALA A 115 -13.30 -5.03 2.02
CA ALA A 115 -14.42 -4.79 2.93
C ALA A 115 -15.77 -4.65 2.21
N GLN A 116 -15.77 -4.18 0.96
CA GLN A 116 -16.96 -4.17 0.09
C GLN A 116 -17.28 -5.55 -0.52
N GLY A 117 -16.46 -6.58 -0.27
CA GLY A 117 -16.60 -7.89 -0.90
C GLY A 117 -16.32 -7.85 -2.41
N ALA A 118 -15.53 -6.90 -2.88
CA ALA A 118 -15.24 -6.63 -4.30
C ALA A 118 -13.78 -6.97 -4.69
N TRP A 119 -13.03 -7.65 -3.82
CA TRP A 119 -11.64 -8.07 -4.09
C TRP A 119 -11.52 -8.86 -5.40
N HIS A 120 -10.63 -8.42 -6.31
CA HIS A 120 -10.45 -8.97 -7.67
C HIS A 120 -11.71 -9.00 -8.56
N GLN A 121 -12.79 -8.30 -8.18
CA GLN A 121 -14.01 -8.23 -8.98
C GLN A 121 -14.03 -6.97 -9.86
N THR A 122 -14.44 -7.15 -11.12
CA THR A 122 -14.75 -6.02 -12.01
C THR A 122 -16.26 -5.70 -11.99
N PRO A 123 -16.66 -4.45 -12.32
CA PRO A 123 -18.07 -4.11 -12.46
C PRO A 123 -18.74 -4.98 -13.53
N SER A 124 -20.05 -5.16 -13.42
CA SER A 124 -20.83 -5.87 -14.44
C SER A 124 -20.57 -5.29 -15.83
N GLY A 125 -20.37 -6.16 -16.83
CA GLY A 125 -20.04 -5.77 -18.21
C GLY A 125 -18.54 -5.86 -18.56
N PHE A 126 -17.66 -6.10 -17.59
CA PHE A 126 -16.21 -6.24 -17.81
C PHE A 126 -15.70 -7.68 -17.60
N SER A 127 -16.49 -8.68 -18.02
CA SER A 127 -16.16 -10.10 -17.89
C SER A 127 -15.05 -10.53 -18.83
N GLN A 128 -14.26 -11.54 -18.42
CA GLN A 128 -13.20 -12.09 -19.24
C GLN A 128 -13.35 -13.58 -19.56
N ASN A 129 -12.87 -13.93 -20.75
CA ASN A 129 -12.64 -15.29 -21.23
C ASN A 129 -11.13 -15.58 -21.29
N SER A 130 -10.44 -15.48 -20.15
CA SER A 130 -9.02 -15.84 -20.04
C SER A 130 -8.84 -17.09 -19.16
N ALA A 131 -7.93 -17.98 -19.56
CA ALA A 131 -7.57 -19.16 -18.78
C ALA A 131 -6.64 -18.79 -17.61
N GLN A 132 -6.62 -19.62 -16.56
CA GLN A 132 -5.58 -19.53 -15.53
C GLN A 132 -4.23 -19.93 -16.13
N PRO A 133 -3.08 -19.30 -15.79
CA PRO A 133 -2.83 -18.28 -14.75
C PRO A 133 -2.97 -16.81 -15.22
N ALA A 134 -3.21 -16.57 -16.51
CA ALA A 134 -3.29 -15.22 -17.08
C ALA A 134 -4.41 -14.39 -16.45
N ARG A 135 -5.53 -15.05 -16.08
CA ARG A 135 -6.63 -14.40 -15.37
C ARG A 135 -6.22 -13.86 -14.00
N ALA A 136 -5.54 -14.65 -13.18
CA ALA A 136 -5.10 -14.21 -11.84
C ALA A 136 -4.16 -13.00 -11.93
N LEU A 137 -3.21 -13.03 -12.87
CA LEU A 137 -2.30 -11.90 -13.10
C LEU A 137 -3.07 -10.62 -13.50
N GLN A 138 -4.08 -10.76 -14.36
CA GLN A 138 -4.89 -9.63 -14.78
C GLN A 138 -5.80 -9.10 -13.66
N ASP A 139 -6.42 -9.99 -12.89
CA ASP A 139 -7.23 -9.63 -11.73
C ASP A 139 -6.39 -8.87 -10.69
N THR A 140 -5.11 -9.24 -10.51
CA THR A 140 -4.15 -8.48 -9.70
C THR A 140 -3.83 -7.12 -10.32
N ARG A 141 -3.44 -7.05 -11.60
CA ARG A 141 -3.15 -5.76 -12.26
C ARG A 141 -4.30 -4.76 -12.17
N ARG A 142 -5.54 -5.24 -12.28
CA ARG A 142 -6.75 -4.41 -12.14
C ARG A 142 -6.94 -3.89 -10.73
N GLU A 143 -6.66 -4.73 -9.74
CA GLU A 143 -6.71 -4.37 -8.33
C GLU A 143 -5.65 -3.30 -8.01
N GLU A 144 -4.40 -3.50 -8.45
CA GLU A 144 -3.30 -2.54 -8.37
C GLU A 144 -3.63 -1.21 -9.07
N GLY A 145 -4.20 -1.28 -10.28
CA GLY A 145 -4.58 -0.10 -11.06
C GLY A 145 -5.65 0.73 -10.38
N PHE A 146 -6.61 0.09 -9.70
CA PHE A 146 -7.58 0.80 -8.87
C PHE A 146 -6.88 1.48 -7.67
N ALA A 147 -6.00 0.76 -6.97
CA ALA A 147 -5.31 1.28 -5.80
C ALA A 147 -4.39 2.48 -6.13
N ASP A 148 -3.69 2.42 -7.26
CA ASP A 148 -2.90 3.54 -7.77
C ASP A 148 -3.76 4.78 -8.07
N LEU A 149 -4.96 4.58 -8.65
CA LEU A 149 -5.89 5.68 -8.91
C LEU A 149 -6.49 6.26 -7.63
N VAL A 150 -6.70 5.46 -6.58
CA VAL A 150 -7.12 5.97 -5.26
C VAL A 150 -6.03 6.81 -4.63
N ALA A 151 -4.76 6.40 -4.73
CA ALA A 151 -3.63 7.21 -4.25
C ALA A 151 -3.59 8.58 -4.95
N LEU A 152 -3.74 8.61 -6.28
CA LEU A 152 -3.79 9.87 -7.03
C LEU A 152 -5.01 10.73 -6.71
N ALA A 153 -6.19 10.13 -6.56
CA ALA A 153 -7.40 10.85 -6.16
C ALA A 153 -7.26 11.43 -4.74
N TRP A 154 -6.62 10.69 -3.82
CA TRP A 154 -6.33 11.14 -2.47
C TRP A 154 -5.40 12.36 -2.48
N THR A 155 -4.29 12.27 -3.22
CA THR A 155 -3.36 13.40 -3.39
C THR A 155 -4.08 14.60 -4.01
N GLN A 156 -4.89 14.41 -5.05
CA GLN A 156 -5.64 15.51 -5.66
C GLN A 156 -6.59 16.19 -4.67
N GLN A 157 -7.21 15.44 -3.76
CA GLN A 157 -8.15 16.00 -2.79
C GLN A 157 -7.45 16.76 -1.66
N ARG A 158 -6.24 16.35 -1.26
CA ARG A 158 -5.58 16.85 -0.02
C ARG A 158 -4.36 17.72 -0.28
N HIS A 159 -3.65 17.43 -1.35
CA HIS A 159 -2.38 18.06 -1.73
C HIS A 159 -2.38 18.35 -3.25
N PRO A 160 -3.39 19.06 -3.80
CA PRO A 160 -3.52 19.28 -5.24
C PRO A 160 -2.29 19.94 -5.87
N GLU A 161 -1.58 20.78 -5.12
CA GLU A 161 -0.31 21.42 -5.52
C GLU A 161 0.83 20.42 -5.71
N HIS A 162 0.75 19.24 -5.09
CA HIS A 162 1.75 18.17 -5.17
C HIS A 162 1.33 17.01 -6.07
N TYR A 163 0.17 17.11 -6.73
CA TYR A 163 -0.34 16.05 -7.61
C TYR A 163 0.70 15.64 -8.67
N ALA A 164 1.31 16.62 -9.33
CA ALA A 164 2.26 16.36 -10.41
C ALA A 164 3.50 15.60 -9.92
N ASP A 165 4.01 15.94 -8.74
CA ASP A 165 5.17 15.29 -8.12
C ASP A 165 4.87 13.83 -7.79
N VAL A 166 3.74 13.57 -7.12
CA VAL A 166 3.32 12.21 -6.74
C VAL A 166 3.02 11.38 -7.99
N ALA A 167 2.31 11.93 -8.98
CA ALA A 167 2.00 11.22 -10.21
C ALA A 167 3.26 10.89 -11.02
N ALA A 168 4.24 11.80 -11.07
CA ALA A 168 5.52 11.53 -11.72
C ALA A 168 6.30 10.42 -11.02
N TRP A 169 6.37 10.46 -9.68
CA TRP A 169 7.01 9.42 -8.88
C TRP A 169 6.32 8.07 -9.05
N MET A 170 4.98 8.00 -8.99
CA MET A 170 4.23 6.76 -9.22
C MET A 170 4.51 6.17 -10.61
N ARG A 171 4.59 7.00 -11.66
CA ARG A 171 4.99 6.51 -12.99
C ARG A 171 6.44 6.03 -13.02
N GLN A 172 7.34 6.67 -12.30
CA GLN A 172 8.73 6.23 -12.20
C GLN A 172 8.84 4.84 -11.55
N VAL A 173 8.16 4.61 -10.42
CA VAL A 173 8.21 3.31 -9.71
C VAL A 173 7.47 2.20 -10.44
N ARG A 174 6.50 2.53 -11.30
CA ARG A 174 5.75 1.57 -12.15
C ARG A 174 6.34 1.40 -13.55
N ALA A 175 7.39 2.16 -13.91
CA ALA A 175 8.02 2.04 -15.23
C ALA A 175 8.78 0.70 -15.31
N PRO A 176 8.72 -0.02 -16.44
CA PRO A 176 9.55 -1.20 -16.66
C PRO A 176 11.03 -0.83 -16.51
N SER A 177 11.77 -1.57 -15.69
CA SER A 177 13.21 -1.39 -15.53
C SER A 177 13.94 -1.68 -16.85
N THR A 178 14.34 -0.66 -17.61
CA THR A 178 15.06 -0.82 -18.88
C THR A 178 16.58 -0.95 -18.73
N ALA A 179 17.10 -1.06 -17.51
CA ALA A 179 18.53 -1.10 -17.25
C ALA A 179 18.87 -2.24 -16.27
N GLY A 180 19.93 -2.99 -16.58
CA GLY A 180 20.58 -3.92 -15.65
C GLY A 180 21.20 -3.16 -14.48
N VAL A 181 20.36 -2.64 -13.59
CA VAL A 181 20.74 -1.90 -12.38
C VAL A 181 20.81 -2.88 -11.21
N THR A 182 21.96 -2.89 -10.55
CA THR A 182 22.37 -3.83 -9.50
C THR A 182 21.81 -3.50 -8.11
N SER A 183 20.72 -2.73 -8.00
CA SER A 183 20.06 -2.50 -6.70
C SER A 183 18.86 -3.43 -6.53
N ALA A 184 18.74 -4.04 -5.36
CA ALA A 184 17.61 -4.90 -4.99
C ALA A 184 16.25 -4.16 -5.03
N ALA A 185 16.24 -2.83 -5.07
CA ALA A 185 15.06 -2.01 -5.31
C ALA A 185 14.54 -2.06 -6.74
N ALA A 186 15.40 -2.32 -7.73
CA ALA A 186 14.98 -2.55 -9.12
C ALA A 186 14.51 -4.00 -9.36
N ALA A 187 14.89 -4.94 -8.49
CA ALA A 187 14.58 -6.36 -8.64
C ALA A 187 13.14 -6.72 -8.20
N VAL A 188 12.53 -5.97 -7.27
CA VAL A 188 11.09 -6.13 -6.98
C VAL A 188 10.21 -5.41 -8.02
N ALA A 189 10.82 -4.58 -8.87
CA ALA A 189 10.25 -4.10 -10.12
C ALA A 189 10.56 -5.02 -11.34
N ALA A 190 11.24 -6.15 -11.13
CA ALA A 190 11.50 -7.16 -12.16
C ALA A 190 10.53 -8.35 -12.01
N ASP A 191 9.23 -8.06 -12.07
CA ASP A 191 8.24 -9.02 -12.58
C ASP A 191 8.33 -8.91 -14.11
N GLU A 192 9.24 -9.69 -14.68
CA GLU A 192 9.82 -9.51 -16.02
C GLU A 192 8.80 -9.21 -17.13
N VAL A 193 9.17 -8.25 -17.98
CA VAL A 193 8.49 -7.82 -19.21
C VAL A 193 7.23 -6.98 -18.93
N ALA A 194 7.00 -5.96 -19.76
CA ALA A 194 5.77 -5.16 -19.76
C ALA A 194 4.53 -6.06 -19.61
N GLY A 195 3.99 -6.17 -18.40
CA GLY A 195 2.99 -7.20 -18.08
C GLY A 195 3.00 -7.80 -16.66
N GLY A 196 3.93 -7.45 -15.77
CA GLY A 196 3.89 -7.90 -14.37
C GLY A 196 2.63 -7.48 -13.60
N SER A 197 2.40 -8.11 -12.44
CA SER A 197 1.29 -7.90 -11.50
C SER A 197 1.06 -6.43 -11.12
N HIS A 198 2.12 -5.62 -11.11
CA HIS A 198 2.09 -4.18 -10.82
C HIS A 198 2.18 -3.29 -12.08
N GLY A 199 1.99 -3.84 -13.27
CA GLY A 199 2.03 -3.12 -14.54
C GLY A 199 0.81 -2.22 -14.75
N THR A 200 0.70 -1.13 -13.99
CA THR A 200 -0.49 -0.25 -13.93
C THR A 200 -0.38 1.02 -14.79
N MET A 201 0.67 1.11 -15.62
CA MET A 201 0.97 2.32 -16.40
C MET A 201 -0.21 2.79 -17.26
N ALA A 202 -1.00 1.85 -17.80
CA ALA A 202 -2.19 2.16 -18.57
C ALA A 202 -3.20 3.01 -17.78
N TRP A 203 -3.41 2.73 -16.49
CA TRP A 203 -4.27 3.56 -15.62
C TRP A 203 -3.61 4.87 -15.22
N LEU A 204 -2.32 4.88 -14.91
CA LEU A 204 -1.60 6.12 -14.57
C LEU A 204 -1.57 7.13 -15.73
N GLN A 205 -1.59 6.65 -16.98
CA GLN A 205 -1.70 7.49 -18.18
C GLN A 205 -3.10 8.09 -18.37
N LEU A 206 -4.15 7.49 -17.79
CA LEU A 206 -5.50 8.07 -17.78
C LEU A 206 -5.65 9.23 -16.80
N ALA A 207 -4.70 9.40 -15.87
CA ALA A 207 -4.69 10.46 -14.87
C ALA A 207 -3.46 11.38 -15.02
N PRO A 208 -3.29 12.05 -16.19
CA PRO A 208 -2.13 12.91 -16.42
C PRO A 208 -2.11 14.11 -15.47
N THR A 209 -3.29 14.62 -15.10
CA THR A 209 -3.52 15.69 -14.12
C THR A 209 -4.67 15.29 -13.21
N GLY A 210 -4.79 15.92 -12.04
CA GLY A 210 -5.87 15.60 -11.12
C GLY A 210 -7.26 16.07 -11.56
N ALA A 211 -7.37 16.79 -12.69
CA ALA A 211 -8.65 17.23 -13.24
C ALA A 211 -9.57 16.05 -13.67
N VAL A 212 -9.02 14.84 -13.81
CA VAL A 212 -9.79 13.64 -14.12
C VAL A 212 -10.63 13.13 -12.94
N PHE A 213 -10.33 13.60 -11.73
CA PHE A 213 -11.02 13.21 -10.51
C PHE A 213 -12.11 14.23 -10.17
N ASP A 214 -13.38 13.82 -10.32
CA ASP A 214 -14.54 14.68 -10.04
C ASP A 214 -14.73 14.85 -8.53
N SER A 215 -14.35 16.01 -8.00
CA SER A 215 -14.39 16.32 -6.56
C SER A 215 -15.79 16.25 -5.93
N ARG A 216 -16.86 16.13 -6.73
CA ARG A 216 -18.23 15.92 -6.25
C ARG A 216 -18.50 14.46 -5.85
N LEU A 217 -17.69 13.52 -6.32
CA LEU A 217 -17.81 12.10 -6.01
C LEU A 217 -17.02 11.73 -4.76
N SER A 218 -17.34 10.58 -4.14
CA SER A 218 -16.50 10.02 -3.08
C SER A 218 -15.11 9.66 -3.62
N LEU A 219 -14.11 9.56 -2.74
CA LEU A 219 -12.73 9.22 -3.12
C LEU A 219 -12.66 7.97 -4.02
N PHE A 220 -13.35 6.90 -3.64
CA PHE A 220 -13.33 5.63 -4.37
C PHE A 220 -14.14 5.68 -5.66
N ASP A 221 -15.18 6.52 -5.71
CA ASP A 221 -15.97 6.73 -6.94
C ASP A 221 -15.19 7.56 -7.97
N GLN A 222 -14.38 8.53 -7.52
CA GLN A 222 -13.44 9.28 -8.38
C GLN A 222 -12.47 8.31 -9.05
N ALA A 223 -11.77 7.50 -8.26
CA ALA A 223 -10.85 6.48 -8.77
C ALA A 223 -11.58 5.43 -9.63
N GLY A 224 -12.73 4.96 -9.18
CA GLY A 224 -13.55 3.96 -9.89
C GLY A 224 -14.01 4.43 -11.27
N SER A 225 -14.27 5.74 -11.44
CA SER A 225 -14.61 6.33 -12.74
C SER A 225 -13.45 6.22 -13.74
N VAL A 226 -12.23 6.57 -13.33
CA VAL A 226 -11.03 6.46 -14.17
C VAL A 226 -10.65 4.99 -14.40
N TRP A 227 -10.80 4.15 -13.37
CA TRP A 227 -10.50 2.73 -13.44
C TRP A 227 -11.35 2.00 -14.50
N ARG A 228 -12.66 2.30 -14.55
CA ARG A 228 -13.57 1.78 -15.58
C ARG A 228 -13.17 2.22 -17.00
N GLN A 229 -12.55 3.38 -17.17
CA GLN A 229 -12.03 3.79 -18.48
C GLN A 229 -10.86 2.90 -18.93
N GLY A 230 -9.99 2.48 -17.99
CA GLY A 230 -8.94 1.49 -18.28
C GLY A 230 -9.52 0.13 -18.65
N LEU A 231 -10.50 -0.36 -17.88
CA LEU A 231 -11.19 -1.61 -18.20
C LEU A 231 -11.85 -1.57 -19.60
N ALA A 232 -12.43 -0.42 -19.98
CA ALA A 232 -13.03 -0.24 -21.30
C ALA A 232 -12.01 -0.20 -22.46
N ARG A 233 -10.73 0.02 -22.15
CA ARG A 233 -9.60 -0.04 -23.11
C ARG A 233 -8.95 -1.42 -23.18
N GLY A 234 -9.46 -2.41 -22.44
CA GLY A 234 -8.99 -3.79 -22.48
C GLY A 234 -8.09 -4.19 -21.30
N GLU A 235 -7.91 -3.32 -20.32
CA GLU A 235 -7.16 -3.64 -19.09
C GLU A 235 -7.93 -4.61 -18.17
#